data_AF-A0A2W5F200-F1
#
_entry.id   AF-A0A2W5F200-F1
#
_cell.length_a   1.000
_cell.length_b   1.000
_cell.length_c   1.000
_cell.angle_alpha   90.00
_cell.angle_beta   90.00
_cell.angle_gamma   90.00
#
_symmetry.space_group_name_H-M   'P 1'
#
loop_
_entity.id
_entity.type
_entity.pdbx_description
1 polymer ?
#
loop_
_entity_poly.entity_id
_entity_poly.type
_entity_poly.pdbx_seq_one_letter_code
_entity_poly.pdbx_strand_id
1 'polypeptide(L)'
;MNYFWQDIPPERRLYRVDEKIIAGFIPHSYIVGMDVNNFQKTEFVNGEKIIKKPEQHISTTTKIPYSTKGFYAYLGARSKEFVKSLTSSGATENLLDLEIGWQEENKDFLRNFSLKDNFDYSSISQELSRIYFPNLLNFSFGFDELFVNQDMLYGILGDMTQVLENMPKLEKLWLCGIFELDSPTKLEHLVELNIDTFWVNSWLDVVEKNDLSETTFTNIFLSNLPNLEKFILALKTETNESKVYSIPENIYALFPKLKFLRIEGFFEKGTKEKLQKELGGRIEYLFLEEIVEV
;
A
#
# COMPACT_ATOMS: atom_id res chain seq x y z
N MET A 1 4.99 12.89 19.37
CA MET A 1 3.99 13.28 18.35
C MET A 1 2.68 12.60 18.72
N ASN A 2 1.62 13.38 18.98
CA ASN A 2 0.28 12.84 19.22
C ASN A 2 -0.46 12.81 17.89
N TYR A 3 -0.55 11.65 17.24
CA TYR A 3 -1.38 11.50 16.04
C TYR A 3 -2.86 11.40 16.44
N PHE A 4 -3.66 12.29 15.86
CA PHE A 4 -5.09 12.40 16.08
C PHE A 4 -5.83 11.29 15.33
N TRP A 5 -6.44 10.37 16.06
CA TRP A 5 -7.32 9.29 15.58
C TRP A 5 -8.68 9.78 15.05
N GLN A 6 -8.85 11.09 14.78
CA GLN A 6 -10.16 11.69 14.50
C GLN A 6 -10.57 11.68 13.03
N ASP A 7 -9.63 11.41 12.10
CA ASP A 7 -9.90 11.46 10.66
C ASP A 7 -10.10 10.08 10.01
N ILE A 8 -10.09 9.00 10.78
CA ILE A 8 -10.51 7.69 10.26
C ILE A 8 -12.04 7.72 10.11
N PRO A 9 -12.56 7.62 8.87
CA PRO A 9 -14.00 7.59 8.63
C PRO A 9 -14.65 6.50 9.50
N PRO A 10 -15.86 6.72 10.06
CA PRO A 10 -16.53 5.74 10.93
C PRO A 10 -16.60 4.33 10.34
N GLU A 11 -16.70 4.22 9.02
CA GLU A 11 -16.69 2.99 8.22
C GLU A 11 -15.36 2.23 8.20
N ARG A 12 -14.27 2.87 8.63
CA ARG A 12 -12.92 2.28 8.78
C ARG A 12 -12.52 2.05 10.25
N ARG A 13 -13.44 2.23 11.20
CA ARG A 13 -13.17 2.03 12.63
C ARG A 13 -13.39 0.57 13.02
N LEU A 14 -12.39 -0.03 13.65
CA LEU A 14 -12.53 -1.35 14.28
C LEU A 14 -13.37 -1.24 15.57
N TYR A 15 -14.40 -2.07 15.69
CA TYR A 15 -15.20 -2.17 16.91
C TYR A 15 -14.90 -3.47 17.64
N ARG A 16 -14.58 -3.35 18.93
CA ARG A 16 -14.43 -4.48 19.85
C ARG A 16 -15.81 -4.85 20.41
N VAL A 17 -16.32 -6.03 20.08
CA VAL A 17 -17.55 -6.58 20.67
C VAL A 17 -17.23 -7.92 21.34
N ASP A 18 -17.40 -7.98 22.66
CA ASP A 18 -17.40 -9.18 23.53
C ASP A 18 -16.37 -10.28 23.22
N GLU A 19 -15.16 -10.15 23.79
CA GLU A 19 -14.09 -11.17 23.92
C GLU A 19 -13.71 -12.02 22.69
N LYS A 20 -14.20 -11.67 21.50
CA LYS A 20 -13.85 -12.29 20.22
C LYS A 20 -13.53 -11.17 19.24
N ILE A 21 -12.35 -11.23 18.62
CA ILE A 21 -12.05 -10.37 17.48
C ILE A 21 -12.83 -10.94 16.31
N ILE A 22 -13.99 -10.33 16.05
CA ILE A 22 -14.73 -10.47 14.81
C ILE A 22 -14.32 -9.26 13.99
N ALA A 23 -13.66 -9.48 12.85
CA ALA A 23 -13.39 -8.40 11.92
C ALA A 23 -14.71 -7.68 11.60
N GLY A 24 -14.72 -6.37 11.83
CA GLY A 24 -15.93 -5.54 11.79
C GLY A 24 -16.49 -5.41 10.38
N PHE A 25 -17.80 -5.54 10.28
CA PHE A 25 -18.60 -5.38 9.06
C PHE A 25 -19.54 -4.18 9.21
N ILE A 26 -19.72 -3.41 8.14
CA ILE A 26 -20.91 -2.59 7.87
C ILE A 26 -21.49 -3.12 6.54
N PRO A 27 -22.82 -3.22 6.36
CA PRO A 27 -23.41 -4.22 5.49
C PRO A 27 -23.11 -3.89 4.03
N HIS A 28 -22.33 -4.76 3.36
CA HIS A 28 -22.37 -5.17 1.93
C HIS A 28 -21.08 -6.01 1.67
N SER A 29 -21.11 -7.29 2.09
CA SER A 29 -20.17 -8.37 1.70
C SER A 29 -18.66 -8.05 1.62
N TYR A 30 -17.98 -7.76 2.74
CA TYR A 30 -16.52 -7.64 2.82
C TYR A 30 -15.86 -8.93 3.36
N ILE A 31 -14.60 -9.20 3.03
CA ILE A 31 -13.79 -10.20 3.75
C ILE A 31 -12.54 -9.51 4.25
N VAL A 32 -12.33 -9.60 5.56
CA VAL A 32 -11.11 -9.20 6.23
C VAL A 32 -10.38 -10.48 6.61
N GLY A 33 -9.24 -10.73 5.98
CA GLY A 33 -8.32 -11.77 6.44
C GLY A 33 -7.47 -11.21 7.58
N MET A 34 -7.75 -11.61 8.83
CA MET A 34 -6.91 -11.33 10.00
C MET A 34 -6.32 -12.66 10.52
N ASP A 35 -5.00 -12.68 10.73
CA ASP A 35 -4.27 -13.82 11.27
C ASP A 35 -4.25 -13.71 12.80
N VAL A 36 -5.30 -14.24 13.44
CA VAL A 36 -5.53 -14.11 14.90
C VAL A 36 -4.62 -15.01 15.75
N ASN A 37 -3.51 -15.52 15.20
CA ASN A 37 -2.79 -16.66 15.78
C ASN A 37 -2.08 -16.43 17.12
N ASN A 38 -2.07 -15.22 17.71
CA ASN A 38 -1.25 -14.96 18.91
C ASN A 38 -1.89 -14.13 20.04
N PHE A 39 -3.22 -14.02 20.14
CA PHE A 39 -3.82 -13.43 21.33
C PHE A 39 -3.75 -14.37 22.55
N GLN A 40 -2.75 -14.17 23.42
CA GLN A 40 -2.70 -14.85 24.71
C GLN A 40 -3.62 -14.15 25.72
N LYS A 41 -4.71 -14.80 26.12
CA LYS A 41 -5.52 -14.32 27.23
C LYS A 41 -4.80 -14.67 28.53
N THR A 42 -4.36 -13.65 29.26
CA THR A 42 -3.83 -13.83 30.61
C THR A 42 -5.00 -13.73 31.58
N GLU A 43 -5.36 -14.84 32.22
CA GLU A 43 -6.34 -14.87 33.30
C GLU A 43 -5.61 -15.14 34.63
N PHE A 44 -6.08 -14.55 35.72
CA PHE A 44 -5.61 -14.88 37.05
C PHE A 44 -6.71 -15.69 37.76
N VAL A 45 -6.40 -16.93 38.11
CA VAL A 45 -7.31 -17.79 38.88
C VAL A 45 -6.62 -18.10 40.20
N ASN A 46 -7.24 -17.74 41.31
CA ASN A 46 -6.69 -17.91 42.66
C ASN A 46 -5.29 -17.27 42.87
N GLY A 47 -5.00 -16.17 42.16
CA GLY A 47 -3.71 -15.48 42.25
C GLY A 47 -2.60 -16.06 41.38
N GLU A 48 -2.84 -17.18 40.69
CA GLU A 48 -1.90 -17.75 39.73
C GLU A 48 -2.21 -17.27 38.31
N LYS A 49 -1.15 -16.89 37.58
CA LYS A 49 -1.23 -16.48 36.18
C LYS A 49 -1.47 -17.72 35.31
N ILE A 50 -2.64 -17.82 34.70
CA ILE A 50 -2.98 -18.85 33.71
C ILE A 50 -2.92 -18.22 32.32
N ILE A 51 -2.05 -18.75 31.47
CA ILE A 51 -2.01 -18.42 30.05
C ILE A 51 -2.92 -19.42 29.34
N LYS A 52 -4.11 -18.98 28.92
CA LYS A 52 -4.97 -19.78 28.05
C LYS A 52 -4.65 -19.41 26.60
N LYS A 53 -4.22 -20.39 25.81
CA LYS A 53 -4.29 -20.28 24.36
C LYS A 53 -5.79 -20.31 24.00
N PRO A 54 -6.34 -19.29 23.32
CA PRO A 54 -7.73 -19.36 22.88
C PRO A 54 -7.91 -20.59 22.00
N GLU A 55 -9.03 -21.31 22.18
CA GLU A 55 -9.43 -22.34 21.24
C GLU A 55 -9.60 -21.68 19.86
N GLN A 56 -8.81 -22.18 18.91
CA GLN A 56 -8.72 -21.66 17.55
C GLN A 56 -10.03 -21.92 16.82
N HIS A 57 -10.83 -20.88 16.63
CA HIS A 57 -11.82 -20.86 15.57
C HIS A 57 -11.39 -19.85 14.52
N ILE A 58 -10.42 -20.24 13.70
CA ILE A 58 -10.26 -19.63 12.38
C ILE A 58 -11.48 -20.08 11.57
N SER A 59 -12.49 -19.22 11.46
CA SER A 59 -13.49 -19.36 10.41
C SER A 59 -12.89 -18.82 9.12
N THR A 60 -11.99 -19.59 8.49
CA THR A 60 -11.58 -19.36 7.10
C THR A 60 -12.76 -19.73 6.22
N THR A 61 -13.70 -18.81 6.03
CA THR A 61 -14.62 -18.93 4.91
C THR A 61 -13.83 -18.64 3.64
N THR A 62 -13.27 -19.67 3.01
CA THR A 62 -12.68 -19.58 1.66
C THR A 62 -13.71 -19.26 0.58
N LYS A 63 -15.00 -19.32 0.93
CA LYS A 63 -16.11 -18.92 0.07
C LYS A 63 -16.28 -17.40 0.11
N ILE A 64 -15.66 -16.74 -0.86
CA ILE A 64 -15.87 -15.31 -1.11
C ILE A 64 -17.19 -15.15 -1.87
N PRO A 65 -18.17 -14.38 -1.38
CA PRO A 65 -19.41 -14.14 -2.10
C PRO A 65 -19.15 -13.43 -3.44
N TYR A 66 -19.83 -13.86 -4.51
CA TYR A 66 -19.76 -13.17 -5.80
C TYR A 66 -20.13 -11.68 -5.71
N SER A 67 -21.00 -11.30 -4.76
CA SER A 67 -21.44 -9.92 -4.53
C SER A 67 -20.42 -9.04 -3.80
N THR A 68 -19.23 -9.56 -3.47
CA THR A 68 -18.21 -8.80 -2.73
C THR A 68 -17.78 -7.55 -3.49
N LYS A 69 -17.78 -6.41 -2.76
CA LYS A 69 -17.43 -5.09 -3.29
C LYS A 69 -16.08 -4.59 -2.80
N GLY A 70 -15.62 -5.05 -1.64
CA GLY A 70 -14.28 -4.74 -1.14
C GLY A 70 -13.58 -5.97 -0.56
N PHE A 71 -12.26 -6.01 -0.73
CA PHE A 71 -11.41 -7.08 -0.22
C PHE A 71 -10.18 -6.46 0.43
N TYR A 72 -9.96 -6.78 1.70
CA TYR A 72 -8.90 -6.20 2.53
C TYR A 72 -8.12 -7.33 3.21
N ALA A 73 -6.81 -7.40 2.95
CA ALA A 73 -5.93 -8.44 3.49
C ALA A 73 -4.65 -7.84 4.07
N TYR A 74 -4.51 -7.88 5.39
CA TYR A 74 -3.37 -7.30 6.11
C TYR A 74 -2.42 -8.37 6.64
N LEU A 75 -2.12 -9.35 5.79
CA LEU A 75 -1.35 -10.55 6.16
C LEU A 75 0.04 -10.59 5.50
N GLY A 76 0.45 -9.49 4.87
CA GLY A 76 1.68 -9.41 4.09
C GLY A 76 1.69 -10.41 2.95
N ALA A 77 2.83 -11.04 2.71
CA ALA A 77 3.00 -12.10 1.72
C ALA A 77 2.03 -13.29 1.88
N ARG A 78 1.50 -13.54 3.08
CA ARG A 78 0.52 -14.63 3.33
C ARG A 78 -0.84 -14.36 2.69
N SER A 79 -1.11 -13.13 2.27
CA SER A 79 -2.34 -12.75 1.56
C SER A 79 -2.51 -13.50 0.24
N LYS A 80 -1.45 -14.12 -0.30
CA LYS A 80 -1.47 -14.86 -1.58
C LYS A 80 -2.60 -15.88 -1.70
N GLU A 81 -2.82 -16.71 -0.69
CA GLU A 81 -3.86 -17.75 -0.75
C GLU A 81 -5.28 -17.16 -0.73
N PHE A 82 -5.44 -15.99 -0.11
CA PHE A 82 -6.70 -15.26 -0.12
C PHE A 82 -6.93 -14.57 -1.47
N VAL A 83 -5.88 -14.03 -2.10
CA VAL A 83 -5.94 -13.48 -3.47
C VAL A 83 -6.34 -14.58 -4.47
N LYS A 84 -5.77 -15.79 -4.37
CA LYS A 84 -6.21 -16.94 -5.20
C LYS A 84 -7.68 -17.30 -4.99
N SER A 85 -8.14 -17.23 -3.74
CA SER A 85 -9.54 -17.52 -3.38
C SER A 85 -10.49 -16.46 -3.95
N LEU A 86 -10.08 -15.19 -3.98
CA LEU A 86 -10.80 -14.09 -4.61
C LEU A 86 -11.04 -14.34 -6.09
N THR A 87 -10.01 -14.74 -6.84
CA THR A 87 -10.14 -15.10 -8.26
C THR A 87 -11.11 -16.25 -8.46
N SER A 88 -10.97 -17.31 -7.65
CA SER A 88 -11.76 -18.54 -7.80
C SER A 88 -13.25 -18.32 -7.51
N SER A 89 -13.60 -17.26 -6.78
CA SER A 89 -14.99 -16.92 -6.46
C SER A 89 -15.74 -16.15 -7.55
N GLY A 90 -15.02 -15.60 -8.54
CA GLY A 90 -15.56 -14.68 -9.54
C GLY A 90 -15.92 -13.29 -8.98
N ALA A 91 -15.64 -13.00 -7.70
CA ALA A 91 -15.95 -11.71 -7.09
C ALA A 91 -15.17 -10.53 -7.68
N THR A 92 -14.09 -10.78 -8.42
CA THR A 92 -13.27 -9.76 -9.10
C THR A 92 -14.10 -8.90 -10.07
N GLU A 93 -15.16 -9.46 -10.65
CA GLU A 93 -16.12 -8.76 -11.51
C GLU A 93 -16.87 -7.65 -10.77
N ASN A 94 -17.10 -7.81 -9.46
CA ASN A 94 -17.90 -6.90 -8.65
C ASN A 94 -17.06 -5.99 -7.77
N LEU A 95 -15.77 -6.27 -7.63
CA LEU A 95 -14.88 -5.61 -6.71
C LEU A 95 -14.64 -4.15 -7.12
N LEU A 96 -14.81 -3.25 -6.16
CA LEU A 96 -14.59 -1.80 -6.26
C LEU A 96 -13.35 -1.38 -5.48
N ASP A 97 -13.04 -2.09 -4.39
CA ASP A 97 -11.94 -1.79 -3.48
C ASP A 97 -11.07 -3.01 -3.22
N LEU A 98 -9.75 -2.87 -3.38
CA LEU A 98 -8.77 -3.91 -3.09
C LEU A 98 -7.63 -3.32 -2.28
N GLU A 99 -7.40 -3.88 -1.11
CA GLU A 99 -6.31 -3.49 -0.23
C GLU A 99 -5.53 -4.71 0.23
N ILE A 100 -4.23 -4.70 0.01
CA ILE A 100 -3.34 -5.76 0.48
C ILE A 100 -2.14 -5.10 1.13
N GLY A 101 -1.88 -5.45 2.39
CA GLY A 101 -0.84 -4.83 3.18
C GLY A 101 -0.37 -5.74 4.30
N TRP A 102 0.32 -5.14 5.26
CA TRP A 102 0.75 -5.78 6.49
C TRP A 102 0.07 -5.11 7.68
N GLN A 103 -0.24 -5.92 8.68
CA GLN A 103 -0.61 -5.45 10.00
C GLN A 103 0.43 -5.97 11.00
N GLU A 104 1.07 -5.07 11.74
CA GLU A 104 1.98 -5.46 12.81
C GLU A 104 1.19 -5.74 14.11
N GLU A 105 1.21 -6.99 14.59
CA GLU A 105 0.49 -7.36 15.81
C GLU A 105 1.36 -7.44 17.09
N ASN A 106 2.70 -7.57 17.00
CA ASN A 106 3.55 -7.64 18.19
C ASN A 106 5.07 -7.52 17.89
N LYS A 107 5.83 -6.79 18.70
CA LYS A 107 7.31 -6.73 18.64
C LYS A 107 8.00 -8.09 18.80
N ASP A 108 7.38 -9.04 19.50
CA ASP A 108 7.91 -10.42 19.62
C ASP A 108 7.71 -11.25 18.36
N PHE A 109 6.81 -10.83 17.45
CA PHE A 109 6.60 -11.46 16.16
C PHE A 109 7.79 -11.23 15.24
N LEU A 110 8.30 -9.99 15.18
CA LEU A 110 9.44 -9.65 14.32
C LEU A 110 10.73 -10.42 14.66
N ARG A 111 10.85 -10.93 15.89
CA ARG A 111 12.01 -11.72 16.35
C ARG A 111 12.01 -13.17 15.90
N ASN A 112 10.85 -13.72 15.51
CA ASN A 112 10.67 -15.15 15.26
C ASN A 112 10.34 -15.49 13.78
N PHE A 113 10.18 -14.48 12.93
CA PHE A 113 9.89 -14.68 11.51
C PHE A 113 11.03 -14.16 10.64
N SER A 114 11.31 -14.86 9.53
CA SER A 114 12.08 -14.30 8.43
C SER A 114 11.32 -13.09 7.90
N LEU A 115 11.67 -11.90 8.40
CA LEU A 115 11.08 -10.64 7.99
C LEU A 115 11.08 -10.51 6.45
N LYS A 116 12.12 -11.03 5.80
CA LYS A 116 12.23 -11.12 4.34
C LYS A 116 11.04 -11.76 3.65
N ASP A 117 10.50 -12.85 4.17
CA ASP A 117 9.44 -13.58 3.48
C ASP A 117 8.06 -12.91 3.63
N ASN A 118 7.85 -12.07 4.66
CA ASN A 118 6.57 -11.40 4.88
C ASN A 118 6.46 -10.07 4.12
N PHE A 119 7.58 -9.43 3.82
CA PHE A 119 7.66 -8.15 3.10
C PHE A 119 7.99 -8.32 1.61
N ASP A 120 8.15 -9.55 1.11
CA ASP A 120 8.21 -9.82 -0.33
C ASP A 120 6.82 -10.18 -0.89
N TYR A 121 6.15 -9.18 -1.46
CA TYR A 121 4.86 -9.30 -2.11
C TYR A 121 4.98 -9.67 -3.60
N SER A 122 6.17 -9.90 -4.14
CA SER A 122 6.37 -10.18 -5.57
C SER A 122 5.52 -11.35 -6.06
N SER A 123 5.35 -12.37 -5.21
CA SER A 123 4.52 -13.53 -5.52
C SER A 123 3.02 -13.25 -5.50
N ILE A 124 2.56 -12.20 -4.80
CA ILE A 124 1.19 -11.70 -4.84
C ILE A 124 0.97 -10.93 -6.14
N SER A 125 1.89 -10.04 -6.52
CA SER A 125 1.82 -9.28 -7.79
C SER A 125 1.79 -10.19 -9.01
N GLN A 126 2.55 -11.30 -8.98
CA GLN A 126 2.48 -12.34 -10.01
C GLN A 126 1.11 -13.03 -10.11
N GLU A 127 0.35 -13.13 -9.03
CA GLU A 127 -1.03 -13.64 -9.09
C GLU A 127 -1.97 -12.54 -9.56
N LEU A 128 -1.85 -11.30 -9.05
CA LEU A 128 -2.66 -10.15 -9.46
C LEU A 128 -2.53 -9.83 -10.95
N SER A 129 -1.34 -10.01 -11.53
CA SER A 129 -1.10 -9.77 -12.96
C SER A 129 -1.87 -10.72 -13.88
N ARG A 130 -2.42 -11.81 -13.34
CA ARG A 130 -3.25 -12.78 -14.07
C ARG A 130 -4.75 -12.54 -13.90
N ILE A 131 -5.14 -11.58 -13.07
CA ILE A 131 -6.52 -11.33 -12.67
C ILE A 131 -7.00 -10.02 -13.28
N TYR A 132 -8.12 -10.06 -13.97
CA TYR A 132 -8.78 -8.86 -14.50
C TYR A 132 -9.79 -8.30 -13.51
N PHE A 133 -9.74 -6.99 -13.29
CA PHE A 133 -10.57 -6.25 -12.32
C PHE A 133 -11.37 -5.15 -13.05
N PRO A 134 -12.50 -5.51 -13.71
CA PRO A 134 -13.20 -4.60 -14.63
C PRO A 134 -13.84 -3.37 -13.97
N ASN A 135 -14.08 -3.43 -12.66
CA ASN A 135 -14.82 -2.41 -11.91
C ASN A 135 -14.05 -1.85 -10.71
N LEU A 136 -12.78 -2.23 -10.54
CA LEU A 136 -11.99 -1.77 -9.41
C LEU A 136 -11.67 -0.28 -9.54
N LEU A 137 -11.99 0.47 -8.51
CA LEU A 137 -11.82 1.93 -8.42
C LEU A 137 -10.66 2.30 -7.50
N ASN A 138 -10.47 1.55 -6.41
CA ASN A 138 -9.44 1.83 -5.42
C ASN A 138 -8.53 0.61 -5.24
N PHE A 139 -7.23 0.83 -5.37
CA PHE A 139 -6.21 -0.19 -5.14
C PHE A 139 -5.10 0.35 -4.24
N SER A 140 -4.89 -0.33 -3.11
CA SER A 140 -3.84 -0.04 -2.15
C SER A 140 -2.98 -1.28 -1.94
N PHE A 141 -1.66 -1.16 -2.08
CA PHE A 141 -0.78 -2.32 -2.04
C PHE A 141 0.53 -2.07 -1.32
N GLY A 142 0.88 -2.99 -0.41
CA GLY A 142 2.07 -2.91 0.43
C GLY A 142 1.95 -1.94 1.60
N PHE A 143 0.75 -1.41 1.85
CA PHE A 143 0.50 -0.48 2.95
C PHE A 143 0.74 -1.18 4.29
N ASP A 144 1.29 -0.43 5.25
CA ASP A 144 1.46 -0.88 6.63
C ASP A 144 0.39 -0.22 7.50
N GLU A 145 -0.65 -0.97 7.85
CA GLU A 145 -1.75 -0.44 8.66
C GLU A 145 -1.34 -0.42 10.14
N LEU A 146 -0.87 0.75 10.57
CA LEU A 146 -0.36 0.99 11.92
C LEU A 146 -1.49 1.09 12.97
N PHE A 147 -1.94 -0.05 13.51
CA PHE A 147 -2.75 -0.08 14.74
C PHE A 147 -1.90 0.09 16.01
N VAL A 148 -0.58 0.16 15.87
CA VAL A 148 0.40 0.37 16.93
C VAL A 148 1.29 1.57 16.58
N ASN A 149 1.78 2.30 17.59
CA ASN A 149 2.64 3.46 17.39
C ASN A 149 4.08 3.01 17.03
N GLN A 150 4.27 2.53 15.81
CA GLN A 150 5.55 2.10 15.25
C GLN A 150 5.80 2.79 13.90
N ASP A 151 7.05 2.72 13.45
CA ASP A 151 7.43 3.23 12.13
C ASP A 151 6.86 2.31 11.05
N MET A 152 6.49 2.89 9.90
CA MET A 152 5.99 2.12 8.76
C MET A 152 7.11 1.22 8.23
N LEU A 153 6.79 0.02 7.77
CA LEU A 153 7.73 -0.88 7.10
C LEU A 153 7.21 -1.28 5.73
N TYR A 154 7.86 -0.79 4.68
CA TYR A 154 7.49 -1.12 3.31
C TYR A 154 8.37 -2.22 2.71
N GLY A 155 7.72 -3.09 1.93
CA GLY A 155 8.33 -4.27 1.33
C GLY A 155 8.72 -4.10 -0.13
N ILE A 156 8.96 -5.24 -0.79
CA ILE A 156 9.12 -5.36 -2.24
C ILE A 156 7.77 -5.79 -2.81
N LEU A 157 7.21 -5.01 -3.72
CA LEU A 157 5.95 -5.29 -4.41
C LEU A 157 6.15 -6.16 -5.66
N GLY A 158 7.32 -6.10 -6.29
CA GLY A 158 7.58 -6.77 -7.57
C GLY A 158 7.10 -5.97 -8.78
N ASP A 159 6.90 -6.62 -9.92
CA ASP A 159 6.42 -5.98 -11.15
C ASP A 159 4.91 -5.70 -11.10
N MET A 160 4.56 -4.43 -11.26
CA MET A 160 3.19 -3.93 -11.21
C MET A 160 2.61 -3.63 -12.59
N THR A 161 3.40 -3.75 -13.66
CA THR A 161 3.01 -3.33 -15.02
C THR A 161 1.67 -3.95 -15.44
N GLN A 162 1.61 -5.29 -15.47
CA GLN A 162 0.39 -5.99 -15.88
C GLN A 162 -0.71 -5.95 -14.82
N VAL A 163 -0.35 -5.81 -13.53
CA VAL A 163 -1.33 -5.64 -12.45
C VAL A 163 -2.18 -4.40 -12.70
N LEU A 164 -1.53 -3.28 -13.03
CA LEU A 164 -2.19 -2.00 -13.28
C LEU A 164 -2.99 -2.00 -14.60
N GLU A 165 -2.47 -2.62 -15.66
CA GLU A 165 -3.19 -2.77 -16.94
C GLU A 165 -4.49 -3.60 -16.80
N ASN A 166 -4.57 -4.47 -15.77
CA ASN A 166 -5.77 -5.24 -15.47
C ASN A 166 -6.85 -4.46 -14.69
N MET A 167 -6.63 -3.19 -14.36
CA MET A 167 -7.51 -2.34 -13.55
C MET A 167 -7.95 -1.09 -14.34
N PRO A 168 -8.71 -1.24 -15.44
CA PRO A 168 -8.95 -0.15 -16.39
C PRO A 168 -9.77 1.02 -15.86
N LYS A 169 -10.50 0.83 -14.75
CA LYS A 169 -11.34 1.88 -14.12
C LYS A 169 -10.72 2.46 -12.85
N LEU A 170 -9.44 2.19 -12.60
CA LEU A 170 -8.79 2.61 -11.38
C LEU A 170 -8.79 4.14 -11.26
N GLU A 171 -9.33 4.64 -10.15
CA GLU A 171 -9.42 6.07 -9.83
C GLU A 171 -8.37 6.46 -8.77
N LYS A 172 -8.07 5.55 -7.84
CA LYS A 172 -7.09 5.79 -6.77
C LYS A 172 -6.12 4.64 -6.64
N LEU A 173 -4.83 4.97 -6.66
CA LEU A 173 -3.72 4.03 -6.54
C LEU A 173 -2.80 4.43 -5.41
N TRP A 174 -2.56 3.52 -4.47
CA TRP A 174 -1.55 3.65 -3.44
C TRP A 174 -0.57 2.47 -3.48
N LEU A 175 0.70 2.75 -3.75
CA LEU A 175 1.79 1.77 -3.72
C LEU A 175 2.77 2.12 -2.61
N CYS A 176 2.93 1.21 -1.66
CA CYS A 176 3.80 1.35 -0.50
C CYS A 176 4.90 0.29 -0.55
N GLY A 177 6.09 0.67 -1.00
CA GLY A 177 7.24 -0.23 -1.17
C GLY A 177 7.87 -0.17 -2.55
N ILE A 178 8.88 -1.01 -2.76
CA ILE A 178 9.70 -1.02 -3.98
C ILE A 178 9.06 -1.89 -5.06
N PHE A 179 8.86 -1.31 -6.24
CA PHE A 179 8.21 -2.00 -7.36
C PHE A 179 8.93 -1.75 -8.69
N GLU A 180 8.50 -2.50 -9.70
CA GLU A 180 8.96 -2.37 -11.08
C GLU A 180 7.79 -1.99 -12.00
N LEU A 181 8.11 -1.14 -12.99
CA LEU A 181 7.28 -0.88 -14.15
C LEU A 181 8.17 -1.03 -15.37
N ASP A 182 7.95 -2.07 -16.16
CA ASP A 182 8.70 -2.37 -17.37
C ASP A 182 8.29 -1.47 -18.54
N SER A 183 7.06 -0.95 -18.48
CA SER A 183 6.55 0.00 -19.46
C SER A 183 5.61 1.02 -18.82
N PRO A 184 5.38 2.18 -19.46
CA PRO A 184 4.36 3.12 -19.03
C PRO A 184 2.97 2.49 -19.08
N THR A 185 2.15 2.78 -18.08
CA THR A 185 0.78 2.23 -17.94
C THR A 185 -0.28 3.20 -18.45
N LYS A 186 -1.46 2.69 -18.78
CA LYS A 186 -2.61 3.48 -19.22
C LYS A 186 -3.71 3.45 -18.17
N LEU A 187 -3.68 4.41 -17.25
CA LEU A 187 -4.70 4.56 -16.21
C LEU A 187 -5.51 5.81 -16.48
N GLU A 188 -6.36 5.74 -17.52
CA GLU A 188 -7.10 6.90 -18.03
C GLU A 188 -8.04 7.51 -16.99
N HIS A 189 -8.51 6.72 -16.04
CA HIS A 189 -9.43 7.14 -14.99
C HIS A 189 -8.74 7.57 -13.69
N LEU A 190 -7.42 7.45 -13.59
CA LEU A 190 -6.70 7.71 -12.35
C LEU A 190 -6.76 9.19 -11.99
N VAL A 191 -7.26 9.47 -10.78
CA VAL A 191 -7.40 10.81 -10.19
C VAL A 191 -6.35 11.03 -9.09
N GLU A 192 -5.99 9.97 -8.36
CA GLU A 192 -5.04 10.03 -7.25
C GLU A 192 -3.98 8.93 -7.37
N LEU A 193 -2.71 9.34 -7.35
CA LEU A 193 -1.55 8.47 -7.28
C LEU A 193 -0.74 8.79 -6.04
N ASN A 194 -0.52 7.78 -5.20
CA ASN A 194 0.37 7.84 -4.06
C ASN A 194 1.40 6.73 -4.15
N ILE A 195 2.67 7.11 -4.15
CA ILE A 195 3.81 6.20 -4.11
C ILE A 195 4.63 6.58 -2.89
N ASP A 196 4.81 5.63 -1.98
CA ASP A 196 5.61 5.78 -0.78
C ASP A 196 6.64 4.66 -0.68
N THR A 197 7.91 5.02 -0.73
CA THR A 197 9.04 4.11 -0.53
C THR A 197 9.92 4.55 0.62
N PHE A 198 9.47 5.52 1.44
CA PHE A 198 10.30 6.25 2.38
C PHE A 198 10.89 5.34 3.47
N TRP A 199 10.09 4.39 3.96
CA TRP A 199 10.44 3.52 5.09
C TRP A 199 10.87 2.09 4.70
N VAL A 200 11.60 1.95 3.59
CA VAL A 200 12.28 0.70 3.26
C VAL A 200 13.55 0.61 4.12
N ASN A 201 13.38 -0.06 5.26
CA ASN A 201 14.28 0.06 6.40
C ASN A 201 15.60 -0.70 6.18
N SER A 202 16.74 -0.01 6.26
CA SER A 202 18.08 -0.61 6.18
C SER A 202 18.43 -1.44 7.42
N TRP A 203 17.73 -1.25 8.54
CA TRP A 203 17.97 -1.96 9.79
C TRP A 203 17.71 -3.47 9.71
N LEU A 204 16.99 -3.91 8.68
CA LEU A 204 16.63 -5.31 8.54
C LEU A 204 17.58 -6.10 7.64
N ASP A 205 18.51 -5.47 6.88
CA ASP A 205 19.29 -6.16 5.82
C ASP A 205 18.40 -7.03 4.89
N VAL A 206 17.08 -6.80 4.90
CA VAL A 206 16.08 -7.68 4.30
C VAL A 206 15.89 -7.35 2.83
N VAL A 207 16.09 -6.08 2.46
CA VAL A 207 15.86 -5.56 1.12
C VAL A 207 17.19 -5.07 0.55
N GLU A 208 17.73 -5.80 -0.43
CA GLU A 208 18.95 -5.42 -1.17
C GLU A 208 18.71 -4.21 -2.10
N LYS A 209 17.44 -3.95 -2.45
CA LYS A 209 17.02 -2.90 -3.39
C LYS A 209 16.11 -1.90 -2.68
N ASN A 210 16.68 -0.77 -2.26
CA ASN A 210 15.97 0.22 -1.44
C ASN A 210 15.43 1.42 -2.25
N ASP A 211 15.63 1.42 -3.56
CA ASP A 211 15.31 2.52 -4.47
C ASP A 211 14.55 2.01 -5.69
N LEU A 212 13.73 2.90 -6.27
CA LEU A 212 13.12 2.64 -7.57
C LEU A 212 14.19 2.65 -8.68
N SER A 213 14.04 1.76 -9.65
CA SER A 213 14.89 1.78 -10.84
C SER A 213 14.64 3.07 -11.65
N GLU A 214 15.60 3.48 -12.48
CA GLU A 214 15.44 4.71 -13.28
C GLU A 214 14.35 4.49 -14.34
N THR A 215 14.28 3.27 -14.86
CA THR A 215 13.22 2.80 -15.74
C THR A 215 11.85 2.90 -15.06
N THR A 216 11.70 2.36 -13.84
CA THR A 216 10.45 2.45 -13.07
C THR A 216 10.06 3.90 -12.86
N PHE A 217 11.01 4.72 -12.39
CA PHE A 217 10.79 6.14 -12.13
C PHE A 217 10.32 6.87 -13.39
N THR A 218 11.02 6.68 -14.51
CA THR A 218 10.67 7.28 -15.80
C THR A 218 9.29 6.83 -16.27
N ASN A 219 8.98 5.54 -16.15
CA ASN A 219 7.69 4.98 -16.58
C ASN A 219 6.51 5.49 -15.76
N ILE A 220 6.69 5.87 -14.49
CA ILE A 220 5.65 6.56 -13.71
C ILE A 220 5.24 7.86 -14.42
N PHE A 221 6.21 8.68 -14.82
CA PHE A 221 5.94 9.98 -15.47
C PHE A 221 5.48 9.85 -16.93
N LEU A 222 5.92 8.81 -17.64
CA LEU A 222 5.49 8.55 -19.01
C LEU A 222 4.13 7.85 -19.11
N SER A 223 3.56 7.41 -17.99
CA SER A 223 2.24 6.76 -17.96
C SER A 223 1.15 7.73 -18.40
N ASN A 224 0.13 7.23 -19.11
CA ASN A 224 -0.98 8.04 -19.58
C ASN A 224 -1.99 8.25 -18.45
N LEU A 225 -1.84 9.37 -17.72
CA LEU A 225 -2.65 9.74 -16.55
C LEU A 225 -3.39 11.08 -16.76
N PRO A 226 -4.26 11.19 -17.79
CA PRO A 226 -4.83 12.47 -18.24
C PRO A 226 -5.78 13.10 -17.21
N ASN A 227 -6.27 12.32 -16.25
CA ASN A 227 -7.20 12.74 -15.21
C ASN A 227 -6.55 12.92 -13.84
N LEU A 228 -5.22 12.77 -13.73
CA LEU A 228 -4.53 12.85 -12.45
C LEU A 228 -4.65 14.25 -11.85
N GLU A 229 -5.27 14.34 -10.67
CA GLU A 229 -5.44 15.59 -9.93
C GLU A 229 -4.49 15.67 -8.73
N LYS A 230 -4.14 14.53 -8.13
CA LYS A 230 -3.28 14.46 -6.95
C LYS A 230 -2.17 13.45 -7.14
N PHE A 231 -0.93 13.90 -6.98
CA PHE A 231 0.25 13.06 -7.04
C PHE A 231 1.12 13.26 -5.79
N ILE A 232 1.31 12.18 -5.03
CA ILE A 232 2.25 12.10 -3.92
C ILE A 232 3.34 11.09 -4.29
N LEU A 233 4.58 11.53 -4.22
CA LEU A 233 5.77 10.72 -4.46
C LEU A 233 6.75 10.91 -3.29
N ALA A 234 6.69 10.02 -2.31
CA ALA A 234 7.57 10.03 -1.15
C ALA A 234 8.67 8.97 -1.34
N LEU A 235 9.85 9.40 -1.75
CA LEU A 235 11.02 8.54 -1.92
C LEU A 235 11.93 8.63 -0.71
N LYS A 236 12.72 7.57 -0.48
CA LYS A 236 13.64 7.47 0.66
C LYS A 236 14.60 8.67 0.72
N THR A 237 14.75 9.25 1.91
CA THR A 237 15.61 10.42 2.17
C THR A 237 16.78 10.16 3.14
N GLU A 238 16.90 8.94 3.69
CA GLU A 238 17.71 8.74 4.91
C GLU A 238 19.13 8.18 4.73
N THR A 239 19.67 8.03 3.51
CA THR A 239 21.04 7.45 3.35
C THR A 239 21.99 8.26 2.48
N ASN A 240 23.29 8.24 2.84
CA ASN A 240 24.39 8.89 2.11
C ASN A 240 24.67 8.30 0.71
N GLU A 241 23.98 7.22 0.33
CA GLU A 241 24.09 6.53 -0.97
C GLU A 241 22.77 6.54 -1.75
N SER A 242 21.83 7.40 -1.35
CA SER A 242 20.50 7.42 -1.96
C SER A 242 20.57 7.82 -3.43
N LYS A 243 19.78 7.13 -4.25
CA LYS A 243 19.69 7.41 -5.67
C LYS A 243 19.18 8.84 -5.93
N VAL A 244 19.86 9.53 -6.83
CA VAL A 244 19.45 10.86 -7.32
C VAL A 244 18.52 10.67 -8.53
N TYR A 245 17.32 11.23 -8.46
CA TYR A 245 16.32 11.15 -9.53
C TYR A 245 16.27 12.43 -10.37
N SER A 246 16.00 12.26 -11.67
CA SER A 246 15.76 13.37 -12.60
C SER A 246 14.30 13.38 -13.03
N ILE A 247 13.60 14.48 -12.79
CA ILE A 247 12.20 14.60 -13.19
C ILE A 247 12.13 15.02 -14.67
N PRO A 248 11.31 14.35 -15.51
CA PRO A 248 11.11 14.75 -16.90
C PRO A 248 10.69 16.22 -17.07
N GLU A 249 10.97 16.79 -18.25
CA GLU A 249 10.49 18.13 -18.60
C GLU A 249 8.99 18.14 -18.90
N ASN A 250 8.35 19.30 -18.70
CA ASN A 250 6.95 19.55 -19.05
C ASN A 250 5.95 18.66 -18.30
N ILE A 251 6.10 18.55 -16.98
CA ILE A 251 5.20 17.74 -16.13
C ILE A 251 3.74 18.16 -16.31
N TYR A 252 3.48 19.45 -16.49
CA TYR A 252 2.12 19.93 -16.73
C TYR A 252 1.49 19.38 -18.02
N ALA A 253 2.29 19.12 -19.05
CA ALA A 253 1.79 18.50 -20.28
C ALA A 253 1.47 17.01 -20.07
N LEU A 254 2.19 16.35 -19.16
CA LEU A 254 1.95 14.96 -18.77
C LEU A 254 0.69 14.84 -17.88
N PHE A 255 0.48 15.81 -16.98
CA PHE A 255 -0.63 15.82 -16.01
C PHE A 255 -1.44 17.13 -16.07
N PRO A 256 -2.27 17.32 -17.12
CA PRO A 256 -2.95 18.60 -17.37
C PRO A 256 -3.99 18.98 -16.30
N LYS A 257 -4.47 18.03 -15.50
CA LYS A 257 -5.44 18.26 -14.41
C LYS A 257 -4.82 18.30 -13.02
N LEU A 258 -3.50 18.25 -12.92
CA LEU A 258 -2.83 18.21 -11.63
C LEU A 258 -3.16 19.45 -10.80
N LYS A 259 -3.64 19.25 -9.57
CA LYS A 259 -3.96 20.28 -8.58
C LYS A 259 -3.05 20.19 -7.36
N PHE A 260 -2.61 18.99 -7.01
CA PHE A 260 -1.77 18.72 -5.85
C PHE A 260 -0.55 17.91 -6.26
N LEU A 261 0.64 18.40 -5.91
CA LEU A 261 1.91 17.68 -6.04
C LEU A 261 2.69 17.75 -4.73
N ARG A 262 3.08 16.59 -4.19
CA ARG A 262 4.09 16.46 -3.14
C ARG A 262 5.18 15.51 -3.61
N ILE A 263 6.43 15.96 -3.55
CA ILE A 263 7.59 15.15 -3.90
C ILE A 263 8.60 15.24 -2.76
N GLU A 264 9.14 14.08 -2.38
CA GLU A 264 10.16 13.91 -1.34
C GLU A 264 11.23 12.95 -1.87
N GLY A 265 12.50 13.18 -1.53
CA GLY A 265 13.61 12.34 -1.99
C GLY A 265 14.84 13.13 -2.44
N PHE A 266 15.83 12.42 -2.99
CA PHE A 266 17.04 13.02 -3.56
C PHE A 266 16.88 13.26 -5.07
N PHE A 267 17.10 14.50 -5.51
CA PHE A 267 16.92 14.91 -6.89
C PHE A 267 18.11 15.72 -7.39
N GLU A 268 18.22 15.82 -8.72
CA GLU A 268 19.25 16.65 -9.35
C GLU A 268 19.09 18.11 -8.93
N LYS A 269 20.22 18.79 -8.78
CA LYS A 269 20.25 20.24 -8.53
C LYS A 269 19.39 21.03 -9.52
N GLY A 270 18.58 21.95 -8.99
CA GLY A 270 17.67 22.80 -9.76
C GLY A 270 16.27 22.19 -10.00
N THR A 271 16.01 20.97 -9.51
CA THR A 271 14.68 20.34 -9.59
C THR A 271 13.60 21.20 -8.94
N LYS A 272 13.85 21.80 -7.77
CA LYS A 272 12.88 22.69 -7.09
C LYS A 272 12.54 23.90 -7.95
N GLU A 273 13.55 24.57 -8.50
CA GLU A 273 13.37 25.75 -9.36
C GLU A 273 12.58 25.39 -10.63
N LYS A 274 12.93 24.25 -11.25
CA LYS A 274 12.22 23.72 -12.42
C LYS A 274 10.74 23.48 -12.12
N LEU A 275 10.42 22.75 -11.06
CA LEU A 275 9.04 22.46 -10.65
C LEU A 275 8.27 23.75 -10.32
N GLN A 276 8.90 24.67 -9.59
CA GLN A 276 8.29 25.96 -9.27
C GLN A 276 7.99 26.78 -10.52
N LYS A 277 8.87 26.76 -11.54
CA LYS A 277 8.66 27.47 -12.80
C LYS A 277 7.55 26.84 -13.64
N GLU A 278 7.51 25.51 -13.71
CA GLU A 278 6.54 24.78 -14.53
C GLU A 278 5.13 24.78 -13.92
N LEU A 279 5.03 24.60 -12.60
CA LEU A 279 3.77 24.34 -11.90
C LEU A 279 3.36 25.45 -10.92
N GLY A 280 4.30 26.32 -10.52
CA GLY A 280 4.03 27.41 -9.59
C GLY A 280 2.92 28.33 -10.10
N GLY A 281 1.87 28.47 -9.30
CA GLY A 281 0.68 29.25 -9.64
C GLY A 281 -0.24 28.60 -10.69
N ARG A 282 0.10 27.42 -11.21
CA ARG A 282 -0.77 26.63 -12.11
C ARG A 282 -1.55 25.56 -11.36
N ILE A 283 -1.02 25.10 -10.24
CA ILE A 283 -1.66 24.09 -9.37
C ILE A 283 -1.96 24.71 -8.01
N GLU A 284 -2.91 24.11 -7.29
CA GLU A 284 -3.37 24.61 -5.99
C GLU A 284 -2.32 24.39 -4.89
N TYR A 285 -1.64 23.25 -4.92
CA TYR A 285 -0.71 22.84 -3.88
C TYR A 285 0.56 22.21 -4.47
N LEU A 286 1.71 22.81 -4.15
CA LEU A 286 3.02 22.37 -4.59
C LEU A 286 3.96 22.26 -3.37
N PHE A 287 4.24 21.04 -2.93
CA PHE A 287 5.07 20.75 -1.76
C PHE A 287 6.42 20.18 -2.20
N LEU A 288 7.47 20.99 -2.06
CA LEU A 288 8.84 20.69 -2.50
C LEU A 288 9.87 20.77 -1.37
N GLU A 289 9.44 21.01 -0.13
CA GLU A 289 10.33 21.28 1.01
C GLU A 289 11.25 20.09 1.31
N GLU A 290 10.75 18.88 1.09
CA GLU A 290 11.41 17.60 1.38
C GLU A 290 12.21 17.03 0.19
N ILE A 291 12.38 17.81 -0.89
CA ILE A 291 13.37 17.51 -1.92
C ILE A 291 14.76 17.88 -1.41
N VAL A 292 15.69 16.94 -1.49
CA VAL A 292 17.12 17.14 -1.25
C VAL A 292 17.83 17.21 -2.61
N GLU A 293 18.44 18.35 -2.92
CA GLU A 293 19.17 18.54 -4.18
C GLU A 293 20.66 18.20 -4.01
N VAL A 294 21.21 17.38 -4.91
CA VAL A 294 22.61 16.94 -4.93
C VAL A 294 23.31 17.40 -6.20
#